data_AF-A0A3M1RB88-F1
#
_entry.id   AF-A0A3M1RB88-F1
#
_cell.length_a   1.000
_cell.length_b   1.000
_cell.length_c   1.000
_cell.angle_alpha   90.00
_cell.angle_beta   90.00
_cell.angle_gamma   90.00
#
_symmetry.space_group_name_H-M   'P 1'
#
loop_
_entity.id
_entity.type
_entity.pdbx_description
1 polymer ?
#
loop_
_entity_poly.entity_id
_entity_poly.type
_entity_poly.pdbx_seq_one_letter_code
_entity_poly.pdbx_strand_id
1 'polypeptide(L)'
;DDLYPGHVASLVPPFDAVYSGNPLVQRLFREAGWEVREIELIKGEEYSGTEIRRRMREGGDWERLVPPPVARYIKEIRGVERVRRLGKE
;
A
#
# COMPACT_ATOMS: atom_id res chain seq x y z
N ASP A 1 19.88 -9.09 9.62
CA ASP A 1 19.88 -7.61 9.62
C ASP A 1 18.48 -7.23 10.07
N ASP A 2 18.31 -7.24 11.39
CA ASP A 2 17.00 -7.36 12.06
C ASP A 2 16.44 -5.98 12.41
N LEU A 3 17.09 -4.94 11.90
CA LEU A 3 16.79 -3.54 12.17
C LEU A 3 15.40 -3.17 11.69
N TYR A 4 14.95 -3.70 10.55
CA TYR A 4 13.62 -3.37 10.03
C TYR A 4 12.47 -3.95 10.89
N PRO A 5 12.40 -5.27 11.18
CA PRO A 5 11.38 -5.80 12.09
C PRO A 5 11.41 -5.15 13.47
N GLY A 6 12.59 -4.98 14.06
CA GLY A 6 12.75 -4.32 15.35
C GLY A 6 12.31 -2.86 15.35
N HIS A 7 12.64 -2.11 14.29
CA HIS A 7 12.20 -0.74 14.11
C HIS A 7 10.68 -0.64 14.05
N VAL A 8 10.02 -1.47 13.24
CA VAL A 8 8.56 -1.51 13.17
C VAL A 8 7.96 -1.82 14.54
N ALA A 9 8.46 -2.84 15.23
CA ALA A 9 7.97 -3.24 16.55
C ALA A 9 8.10 -2.15 17.63
N SER A 10 9.07 -1.23 17.50
CA SER A 10 9.22 -0.09 18.41
C SER A 10 8.22 1.05 18.17
N LEU A 11 7.55 1.10 17.00
CA LEU A 11 6.65 2.18 16.59
C LEU A 11 5.16 1.83 16.72
N VAL A 12 4.84 0.57 16.99
CA VAL A 12 3.47 0.06 17.03
C VAL A 12 3.20 -0.68 18.34
N PRO A 13 1.92 -0.84 18.75
CA PRO A 13 1.57 -1.72 19.86
C PRO A 13 2.04 -3.16 19.63
N PRO A 14 2.15 -3.98 20.69
CA PRO A 14 2.41 -5.41 20.55
C PRO A 14 1.44 -6.08 19.57
N PHE A 15 1.96 -7.02 18.79
CA PHE A 15 1.20 -7.83 17.84
C PHE A 15 1.63 -9.29 17.97
N ASP A 16 0.96 -10.18 17.24
CA ASP A 16 1.26 -11.62 17.27
C ASP A 16 1.61 -12.17 15.87
N ALA A 17 1.07 -11.56 14.82
CA ALA A 17 1.23 -12.03 13.45
C ALA A 17 1.39 -10.89 12.44
N VAL A 18 2.13 -11.15 11.36
CA VAL A 18 2.35 -10.24 10.23
C VAL A 18 1.70 -10.80 8.98
N TYR A 19 0.91 -9.98 8.29
CA TYR A 19 0.29 -10.32 7.01
C TYR A 19 0.99 -9.55 5.88
N SER A 20 1.53 -10.25 4.90
CA SER A 20 2.23 -9.60 3.80
C SER A 20 2.23 -10.44 2.53
N GLY A 21 2.05 -9.78 1.38
CA GLY A 21 2.27 -10.37 0.05
C GLY A 21 3.68 -10.11 -0.49
N ASN A 22 4.56 -9.44 0.27
CA ASN A 22 5.91 -9.09 -0.15
C ASN A 22 6.92 -10.13 0.36
N PRO A 23 7.64 -10.86 -0.52
CA PRO A 23 8.56 -11.92 -0.09
C PRO A 23 9.70 -11.46 0.84
N LEU A 24 10.22 -10.24 0.66
CA LEU A 24 11.28 -9.70 1.50
C LEU A 24 10.77 -9.41 2.92
N VAL A 25 9.61 -8.76 3.04
CA VAL A 25 8.97 -8.50 4.34
C VAL A 25 8.69 -9.82 5.06
N GLN A 26 8.13 -10.79 4.34
CA GLN A 26 7.85 -12.10 4.93
C GLN A 26 9.12 -12.76 5.46
N ARG A 27 10.20 -12.76 4.67
CA ARG A 27 11.49 -13.33 5.07
C ARG A 27 12.05 -12.66 6.32
N LEU A 28 12.14 -11.33 6.32
CA LEU A 28 12.73 -10.57 7.43
C LEU A 28 11.98 -10.80 8.75
N PHE A 29 10.64 -10.83 8.72
CA PHE A 29 9.85 -11.06 9.93
C PHE A 29 9.88 -12.52 10.40
N ARG A 30 9.92 -13.50 9.49
CA ARG A 30 10.11 -14.92 9.86
C ARG A 30 11.47 -15.13 10.52
N GLU A 31 12.54 -14.58 9.93
CA GLU A 31 13.90 -14.66 10.51
C GLU A 31 13.97 -13.97 11.89
N ALA A 32 13.19 -12.91 12.11
CA ALA A 32 13.05 -12.24 13.40
C ALA A 32 12.11 -12.96 14.41
N GLY A 33 11.62 -14.17 14.10
CA GLY A 33 10.85 -15.01 15.02
C GLY A 33 9.35 -14.74 15.09
N TRP A 34 8.79 -13.98 14.14
CA TRP A 34 7.37 -13.66 14.11
C TRP A 34 6.55 -14.67 13.30
N GLU A 35 5.28 -14.85 13.67
CA GLU A 35 4.32 -15.56 12.82
C GLU A 35 4.03 -14.71 11.57
N VAL A 36 4.24 -15.28 10.39
CA VAL A 36 4.00 -14.58 9.11
C VAL A 36 3.01 -15.36 8.26
N ARG A 37 1.91 -14.69 7.90
CA ARG A 37 0.85 -15.21 7.04
C ARG A 37 0.90 -14.54 5.67
N GLU A 38 0.84 -15.35 4.63
CA GLU A 38 0.69 -14.86 3.26
C GLU A 38 -0.74 -14.33 3.06
N ILE A 39 -0.88 -13.32 2.20
CA ILE A 39 -2.18 -12.79 1.81
C ILE A 39 -2.43 -13.07 0.34
N GLU A 40 -3.67 -13.42 0.02
CA GLU A 40 -4.14 -13.49 -1.36
C GLU A 40 -4.63 -12.11 -1.81
N LEU A 41 -4.19 -11.69 -3.00
CA LEU A 41 -4.61 -10.41 -3.56
C LEU A 41 -5.96 -10.57 -4.27
N ILE A 42 -6.97 -9.88 -3.76
CA ILE A 42 -8.28 -9.77 -4.42
C ILE A 42 -8.15 -8.81 -5.60
N LYS A 43 -8.39 -9.30 -6.82
CA LYS A 43 -8.31 -8.53 -8.08
C LYS A 43 -7.06 -7.65 -8.17
N GLY A 44 -5.88 -8.24 -7.94
CA GLY A 44 -4.62 -7.49 -7.80
C GLY A 44 -4.25 -6.56 -8.96
N GLU A 45 -4.74 -6.81 -10.18
CA GLU A 45 -4.53 -5.90 -11.31
C GLU A 45 -5.41 -4.65 -11.23
N GLU A 46 -6.66 -4.80 -10.82
CA GLU A 46 -7.65 -3.72 -10.70
C GLU A 46 -7.45 -2.93 -9.39
N TYR A 47 -7.29 -3.62 -8.26
CA TYR A 47 -7.10 -3.02 -6.94
C TYR A 47 -5.63 -2.80 -6.61
N SER A 48 -4.93 -2.10 -7.51
CA SER A 48 -3.54 -1.70 -7.31
C SER A 48 -3.36 -0.19 -7.30
N GLY A 49 -2.46 0.30 -6.45
CA GLY A 49 -2.05 1.70 -6.48
C GLY A 49 -1.47 2.13 -7.82
N THR A 50 -0.86 1.20 -8.57
CA THR A 50 -0.34 1.43 -9.93
C THR A 50 -1.47 1.75 -10.91
N GLU A 51 -2.52 0.92 -10.96
CA GLU A 51 -3.67 1.13 -11.85
C GLU A 51 -4.46 2.37 -11.47
N ILE A 52 -4.71 2.58 -10.17
CA ILE A 52 -5.40 3.78 -9.66
C ILE A 52 -4.67 5.05 -10.10
N ARG A 53 -3.34 5.13 -9.91
CA ARG A 53 -2.55 6.30 -10.32
C ARG A 53 -2.45 6.44 -11.85
N ARG A 54 -2.46 5.34 -12.60
CA ARG A 54 -2.53 5.36 -14.07
C ARG A 54 -3.84 6.04 -14.53
N ARG A 55 -4.99 5.60 -13.99
CA ARG A 55 -6.30 6.23 -14.28
C ARG A 55 -6.35 7.70 -13.87
N MET A 56 -5.78 8.08 -12.72
CA MET A 56 -5.68 9.50 -12.32
C MET A 56 -4.93 10.34 -13.37
N ARG A 57 -3.78 9.84 -13.87
CA ARG A 57 -2.98 10.53 -14.89
C ARG A 57 -3.74 10.67 -16.20
N GLU A 58 -4.40 9.60 -16.65
CA GLU A 58 -5.12 9.55 -17.91
C GLU A 58 -6.52 10.17 -17.87
N GLY A 59 -7.02 10.54 -16.67
CA GLY A 59 -8.39 11.04 -16.51
C GLY A 59 -9.47 9.96 -16.55
N GLY A 60 -9.09 8.70 -16.30
CA GLY A 60 -10.01 7.59 -16.16
C GLY A 60 -10.73 7.54 -14.80
N ASP A 61 -11.64 6.59 -14.67
CA ASP A 61 -12.48 6.38 -13.49
C ASP A 61 -11.74 5.65 -12.36
N TRP A 62 -10.92 6.40 -11.62
CA TRP A 62 -10.14 5.89 -10.47
C TRP A 62 -10.95 5.88 -9.17
N GLU A 63 -12.02 6.69 -9.07
CA GLU A 63 -12.79 6.86 -7.83
C GLU A 63 -13.53 5.59 -7.42
N ARG A 64 -13.97 4.78 -8.40
CA ARG A 64 -14.65 3.51 -8.14
C ARG A 64 -13.72 2.42 -7.59
N LEU A 65 -12.40 2.62 -7.68
CA LEU A 65 -11.40 1.67 -7.19
C LEU A 65 -11.01 1.92 -5.73
N VAL A 66 -11.55 2.96 -5.10
CA VAL A 66 -11.24 3.30 -3.70
C VAL A 66 -12.53 3.54 -2.91
N PRO A 67 -12.51 3.36 -1.58
CA PRO A 67 -13.64 3.75 -0.75
C PRO A 67 -13.99 5.24 -0.89
N PRO A 68 -15.27 5.64 -0.82
CA PRO A 68 -15.68 7.04 -0.98
C PRO A 68 -14.94 8.06 -0.09
N PRO A 69 -14.62 7.77 1.19
CA PRO A 69 -13.84 8.68 2.02
C PRO A 69 -12.44 8.98 1.46
N VAL A 70 -11.80 7.98 0.84
CA VAL A 70 -10.47 8.12 0.22
C VAL A 70 -10.55 9.01 -1.01
N ALA A 71 -11.56 8.82 -1.87
CA ALA A 71 -11.78 9.68 -3.03
C ALA A 71 -12.01 11.15 -2.61
N ARG A 72 -12.81 11.38 -1.56
CA ARG A 72 -13.02 12.74 -1.01
C ARG A 72 -11.71 13.36 -0.52
N TYR A 73 -10.93 12.62 0.26
CA TYR A 73 -9.65 13.11 0.78
C TYR A 73 -8.66 13.44 -0.34
N ILE A 74 -8.55 12.57 -1.36
CA ILE A 74 -7.68 12.81 -2.51
C ILE A 74 -8.07 14.11 -3.24
N LYS A 75 -9.37 14.39 -3.39
CA LYS A 75 -9.85 15.64 -3.99
C LYS A 75 -9.52 16.85 -3.11
N GLU A 76 -9.72 16.75 -1.80
CA GLU A 76 -9.41 17.82 -0.84
C GLU A 76 -7.94 18.25 -0.92
N ILE A 77 -7.01 17.30 -1.02
CA ILE A 77 -5.57 17.58 -1.07
C ILE A 77 -5.04 17.87 -2.48
N ARG A 78 -5.93 17.97 -3.49
CA ARG A 78 -5.58 18.11 -4.92
C ARG A 78 -4.59 17.04 -5.39
N GLY A 79 -4.88 15.79 -5.01
CA GLY A 79 -3.99 14.65 -5.23
C GLY A 79 -3.86 14.26 -6.71
N VAL A 80 -4.95 14.36 -7.49
CA VAL A 80 -4.93 14.01 -8.93
C VAL A 80 -4.05 14.98 -9.70
N GLU A 81 -4.13 16.27 -9.39
CA GLU A 81 -3.31 17.32 -9.97
C GLU A 81 -1.84 17.09 -9.65
N ARG A 82 -1.53 16.71 -8.40
CA ARG A 82 -0.17 16.37 -7.97
C ARG A 82 0.38 15.18 -8.75
N VAL A 83 -0.40 14.10 -8.87
CA VAL A 83 -0.01 12.90 -9.63
C VAL A 83 0.25 13.22 -11.10
N ARG A 84 -0.61 14.02 -11.72
CA ARG A 84 -0.43 14.48 -13.12
C ARG A 84 0.80 15.37 -13.30
N ARG A 85 1.10 16.22 -12.32
CA ARG A 85 2.28 17.11 -12.36
C ARG A 85 3.58 16.32 -12.28
N LEU A 86 3.67 15.36 -11.36
CA LEU A 86 4.88 14.55 -11.13
C LEU A 86 5.08 13.46 -12.18
N GLY A 87 4.01 12.98 -12.82
CA GLY A 87 4.10 11.95 -13.85
C GLY A 87 4.47 12.47 -15.25
N LYS A 88 4.84 13.74 -15.39
CA LYS A 88 5.35 14.37 -16.62
C LYS A 88 6.88 14.47 -16.65
N GLU A 89 7.55 14.01 -15.59
CA GLU A 89 8.99 13.73 -15.54
C GLU A 89 9.23 12.24 -15.78
#